data_AF-A0A8B4I8G7-F1
#
_entry.id   AF-A0A8B4I8G7-F1
#
_cell.length_a   1.000
_cell.length_b   1.000
_cell.length_c   1.000
_cell.angle_alpha   90.00
_cell.angle_beta   90.00
_cell.angle_gamma   90.00
#
_symmetry.space_group_name_H-M   'P 1'
#
loop_
_entity.id
_entity.type
_entity.pdbx_description
1 polymer ?
#
loop_
_entity_poly.entity_id
_entity_poly.type
_entity_poly.pdbx_seq_one_letter_code
_entity_poly.pdbx_strand_id
1 'polypeptide(L)'
;MAAPRSTTWRIRCANRKRIYSHGNAAHVSQDAQIQQVVGEVAARVYAAEACTLKAAVPAQQAYLARFAGDDAAERAANVAAEIESATAQVVVSTLIQRATSELFNALGASDVRQGKALDRHWRNARTVSSHNPLIYKARIVGDWVINGTEPPFVWQIGNGPAKA
;
A
#
# COMPACT_ATOMS: atom_id res chain seq x y z
N MET A 1 8.75 8.42 -15.84
CA MET A 1 9.38 8.95 -14.62
C MET A 1 9.47 7.82 -13.61
N ALA A 2 10.65 7.23 -13.41
CA ALA A 2 10.80 6.07 -12.52
C ALA A 2 10.77 6.55 -11.05
N ALA A 3 9.86 6.01 -10.25
CA ALA A 3 9.84 6.26 -8.81
C ALA A 3 11.21 5.91 -8.20
N PRO A 4 11.72 6.67 -7.22
CA PRO A 4 12.97 6.36 -6.56
C PRO A 4 12.82 5.02 -5.87
N ARG A 5 13.34 3.95 -6.51
CA ARG A 5 13.41 2.61 -5.93
C ARG A 5 14.02 2.76 -4.55
N SER A 6 13.25 2.51 -3.49
CA SER A 6 13.70 2.55 -2.10
C SER A 6 15.00 1.74 -1.99
N THR A 7 16.13 2.45 -2.00
CA THR A 7 17.46 1.88 -2.25
C THR A 7 18.03 1.30 -0.96
N THR A 8 17.53 1.80 0.18
CA THR A 8 18.05 1.58 1.51
C THR A 8 17.96 0.13 1.98
N TRP A 9 16.88 -0.59 1.66
CA TRP A 9 16.75 -1.99 2.10
C TRP A 9 17.49 -2.95 1.17
N ARG A 10 17.51 -2.70 -0.16
CA ARG A 10 18.27 -3.51 -1.13
C ARG A 10 19.77 -3.48 -0.84
N ILE A 11 20.30 -2.27 -0.63
CA ILE A 11 21.71 -2.04 -0.25
C ILE A 11 22.03 -2.75 1.08
N ARG A 12 21.08 -2.75 2.02
CA ARG A 12 21.27 -3.40 3.32
C ARG A 12 21.34 -4.92 3.22
N CYS A 13 20.46 -5.55 2.45
CA CYS A 13 20.53 -7.00 2.22
C CYS A 13 21.82 -7.37 1.49
N ALA A 14 22.23 -6.60 0.47
CA ALA A 14 23.43 -6.87 -0.31
C ALA A 14 24.72 -6.75 0.51
N ASN A 15 24.83 -5.75 1.40
CA ASN A 15 26.04 -5.48 2.18
C ASN A 15 26.10 -6.24 3.52
N ARG A 16 25.17 -7.17 3.77
CA ARG A 16 25.12 -7.87 5.04
C ARG A 16 26.20 -8.95 5.12
N LYS A 17 27.13 -8.75 6.06
CA LYS A 17 28.22 -9.71 6.36
C LYS A 17 27.84 -10.83 7.32
N ARG A 18 26.80 -10.63 8.15
CA ARG A 18 26.38 -11.63 9.15
C ARG A 18 25.53 -12.71 8.49
N ILE A 19 26.07 -13.92 8.44
CA ILE A 19 25.45 -15.14 7.92
C ILE A 19 24.83 -15.99 9.04
N TYR A 20 23.96 -16.92 8.66
CA TYR A 20 23.45 -17.95 9.55
C TYR A 20 24.25 -19.23 9.32
N SER A 21 24.65 -19.92 10.40
CA SER A 21 25.42 -21.18 10.29
C SER A 21 24.66 -22.30 9.58
N HIS A 22 23.33 -22.20 9.52
CA HIS A 22 22.44 -23.12 8.82
C HIS A 22 21.86 -22.50 7.53
N GLY A 23 22.45 -21.40 7.04
CA GLY A 23 22.07 -20.78 5.77
C GLY A 23 22.59 -21.58 4.58
N ASN A 24 22.01 -21.33 3.41
CA ASN A 24 22.31 -22.08 2.18
C ASN A 24 23.51 -21.53 1.40
N ALA A 25 24.14 -20.44 1.87
CA ALA A 25 25.23 -19.78 1.17
C ALA A 25 26.23 -19.10 2.11
N ALA A 26 27.45 -18.87 1.59
CA ALA A 26 28.51 -18.14 2.28
C ALA A 26 28.21 -16.64 2.43
N HIS A 27 27.26 -16.10 1.66
CA HIS A 27 26.81 -14.72 1.72
C HIS A 27 25.28 -14.64 1.69
N VAL A 28 24.72 -13.71 2.47
CA VAL A 28 23.25 -13.49 2.55
C VAL A 28 22.66 -13.12 1.19
N SER A 29 23.41 -12.39 0.35
CA SER A 29 23.00 -12.03 -1.01
C SER A 29 22.89 -13.22 -1.96
N GLN A 30 23.51 -14.35 -1.62
CA GLN A 30 23.51 -15.59 -2.39
C GLN A 30 22.59 -16.67 -1.80
N ASP A 31 22.00 -16.44 -0.61
CA ASP A 31 21.12 -17.41 0.01
C ASP A 31 19.74 -17.41 -0.69
N ALA A 32 19.36 -18.55 -1.26
CA ALA A 32 18.13 -18.70 -2.03
C ALA A 32 16.87 -18.37 -1.21
N GLN A 33 16.82 -18.71 0.08
CA GLN A 33 15.66 -18.41 0.93
C GLN A 33 15.56 -16.90 1.21
N ILE A 34 16.70 -16.22 1.36
CA ILE A 34 16.73 -14.76 1.53
C ILE A 34 16.32 -14.07 0.24
N GLN A 35 16.83 -14.53 -0.92
CA GLN A 35 16.44 -14.03 -2.23
C GLN A 35 14.93 -14.20 -2.47
N GLN A 36 14.35 -15.32 -2.05
CA GLN A 36 12.90 -15.55 -2.11
C GLN A 36 12.13 -14.48 -1.33
N VAL A 37 12.44 -14.27 -0.03
CA VAL A 37 11.76 -13.25 0.79
C VAL A 37 11.90 -11.86 0.17
N VAL A 38 13.10 -11.50 -0.28
CA VAL A 38 13.37 -10.22 -0.95
C VAL A 38 12.56 -10.08 -2.24
N GLY A 39 12.45 -11.14 -3.03
CA GLY A 39 11.67 -11.18 -4.26
C GLY A 39 10.18 -10.98 -4.00
N GLU A 40 9.63 -11.67 -3.00
CA GLU A 40 8.22 -11.53 -2.61
C GLU A 40 7.91 -10.12 -2.08
N VAL A 41 8.78 -9.53 -1.26
CA VAL A 41 8.64 -8.13 -0.81
C VAL A 41 8.69 -7.17 -2.00
N ALA A 42 9.64 -7.35 -2.93
CA ALA A 42 9.76 -6.52 -4.12
C ALA A 42 8.52 -6.63 -5.02
N ALA A 43 7.96 -7.82 -5.20
CA ALA A 43 6.75 -8.04 -5.98
C ALA A 43 5.53 -7.34 -5.36
N ARG A 44 5.39 -7.37 -4.02
CA ARG A 44 4.32 -6.64 -3.33
C ARG A 44 4.45 -5.13 -3.48
N VAL A 45 5.66 -4.60 -3.38
CA VAL A 45 5.93 -3.17 -3.61
C VAL A 45 5.58 -2.78 -5.05
N TYR A 46 6.01 -3.59 -6.03
CA TYR A 46 5.67 -3.38 -7.44
C TYR A 46 4.15 -3.32 -7.66
N ALA A 47 3.41 -4.29 -7.12
CA ALA A 47 1.94 -4.29 -7.23
C ALA A 47 1.31 -3.07 -6.56
N ALA A 48 1.80 -2.67 -5.38
CA ALA A 48 1.30 -1.48 -4.69
C ALA A 48 1.56 -0.19 -5.48
N GLU A 49 2.74 -0.04 -6.08
CA GLU A 49 3.07 1.07 -6.97
C GLU A 49 2.14 1.11 -8.19
N ALA A 50 1.93 -0.04 -8.85
CA ALA A 50 1.04 -0.15 -10.00
C ALA A 50 -0.41 0.21 -9.65
N CYS A 51 -0.94 -0.26 -8.52
CA CYS A 51 -2.28 0.11 -8.05
C CYS A 51 -2.39 1.62 -7.77
N THR A 52 -1.36 2.21 -7.16
CA THR A 52 -1.34 3.64 -6.86
C THR A 52 -1.35 4.49 -8.13
N LEU A 53 -0.51 4.13 -9.11
CA LEU A 53 -0.47 4.82 -10.40
C LEU A 53 -1.77 4.65 -11.19
N LYS A 54 -2.39 3.47 -11.13
CA LYS A 54 -3.70 3.24 -11.76
C LYS A 54 -4.77 4.16 -11.18
N ALA A 55 -4.83 4.30 -9.85
CA ALA A 55 -5.79 5.18 -9.18
C ALA A 55 -5.57 6.68 -9.46
N ALA A 56 -4.35 7.09 -9.85
CA ALA A 56 -4.05 8.48 -10.19
C ALA A 56 -4.72 8.92 -11.51
N VAL A 57 -4.95 7.99 -12.44
CA VAL A 57 -5.58 8.29 -13.75
C VAL A 57 -6.99 8.87 -13.59
N PRO A 58 -7.95 8.20 -12.93
CA PRO A 58 -9.30 8.75 -12.75
C PRO A 58 -9.31 9.98 -11.84
N ALA A 59 -8.38 10.10 -10.88
CA ALA A 59 -8.23 11.32 -10.10
C ALA A 59 -7.90 12.54 -11.00
N GLN A 60 -7.02 12.36 -11.98
CA GLN A 60 -6.74 13.40 -12.97
C GLN A 60 -7.95 13.69 -13.87
N GLN A 61 -8.72 12.67 -14.26
CA GLN A 61 -9.93 12.88 -15.06
C GLN A 61 -11.00 13.66 -14.30
N ALA A 62 -11.20 13.35 -13.02
CA ALA A 62 -12.11 14.11 -12.15
C ALA A 62 -11.70 15.58 -12.05
N TYR A 63 -10.40 15.86 -11.90
CA TYR A 63 -9.88 17.23 -11.91
C TYR A 63 -10.18 17.95 -13.23
N LEU A 64 -9.95 17.31 -14.38
CA LEU A 64 -10.21 17.93 -15.68
C LEU A 64 -11.71 18.17 -15.92
N ALA A 65 -12.55 17.19 -15.56
CA ALA A 65 -13.99 17.27 -15.76
C ALA A 65 -14.64 18.44 -15.01
N ARG A 66 -14.09 18.81 -13.84
CA ARG A 66 -14.54 19.97 -13.06
C ARG A 66 -14.58 21.29 -13.84
N PHE A 67 -13.70 21.42 -14.84
CA PHE A 67 -13.57 22.63 -15.66
C PHE A 67 -14.20 22.50 -17.05
N ALA A 68 -14.83 21.36 -17.35
CA ALA A 68 -15.41 21.08 -18.66
C ALA A 68 -16.82 21.67 -18.83
N GLY A 69 -17.50 22.05 -17.74
CA GLY A 69 -18.86 22.58 -17.78
C GLY A 69 -19.95 21.55 -18.09
N ASP A 70 -19.64 20.26 -17.93
CA ASP A 70 -20.57 19.14 -18.08
C ASP A 70 -20.72 18.42 -16.74
N ASP A 71 -21.84 18.68 -16.06
CA ASP A 71 -22.13 18.13 -14.74
C ASP A 71 -22.24 16.60 -14.73
N ALA A 72 -22.73 16.00 -15.83
CA ALA A 72 -22.87 14.55 -15.94
C ALA A 72 -21.51 13.88 -16.09
N ALA A 73 -20.64 14.45 -16.93
CA ALA A 73 -19.27 13.98 -17.09
C ALA A 73 -18.44 14.19 -15.81
N GLU A 74 -18.60 15.32 -15.12
CA GLU A 74 -17.96 15.60 -13.83
C GLU A 74 -18.36 14.55 -12.79
N ARG A 75 -19.66 14.26 -12.65
CA ARG A 75 -20.14 13.24 -11.72
C ARG A 75 -19.56 11.86 -12.04
N ALA A 76 -19.61 11.43 -13.30
CA ALA A 76 -19.06 10.13 -13.70
C ALA A 76 -17.56 10.01 -13.41
N ALA A 77 -16.78 11.08 -13.65
CA ALA A 77 -15.36 11.11 -13.35
C ALA A 77 -15.07 11.04 -11.84
N ASN A 78 -15.87 11.74 -11.02
CA ASN A 78 -15.78 11.69 -9.56
C ASN A 78 -16.10 10.29 -9.01
N VAL A 79 -17.14 9.62 -9.53
CA VAL A 79 -17.47 8.23 -9.18
C VAL A 79 -16.28 7.31 -9.47
N ALA A 80 -15.71 7.40 -10.68
CA ALA A 80 -14.57 6.59 -11.08
C ALA A 80 -13.36 6.82 -10.17
N ALA A 81 -13.07 8.07 -9.81
CA ALA A 81 -11.99 8.42 -8.91
C ALA A 81 -12.18 7.84 -7.50
N GLU A 82 -13.39 7.92 -6.94
CA GLU A 82 -13.68 7.38 -5.60
C GLU A 82 -13.57 5.84 -5.59
N ILE A 83 -14.10 5.15 -6.60
CA ILE A 83 -14.04 3.68 -6.68
C ILE A 83 -12.60 3.18 -6.88
N GLU A 84 -11.85 3.77 -7.81
CA GLU A 84 -10.46 3.33 -8.07
C GLU A 84 -9.55 3.67 -6.89
N SER A 85 -9.73 4.83 -6.24
CA SER A 85 -8.97 5.16 -5.02
C SER A 85 -9.31 4.25 -3.83
N ALA A 86 -10.58 3.87 -3.65
CA ALA A 86 -11.01 2.90 -2.64
C ALA A 86 -10.41 1.52 -2.91
N THR A 87 -10.45 1.07 -4.16
CA THR A 87 -9.88 -0.21 -4.60
C THR A 87 -8.38 -0.26 -4.34
N ALA A 88 -7.64 0.79 -4.74
CA ALA A 88 -6.22 0.87 -4.48
C ALA A 88 -5.90 0.90 -2.98
N GLN A 89 -6.65 1.66 -2.16
CA GLN A 89 -6.45 1.70 -0.71
C GLN A 89 -6.58 0.33 -0.05
N VAL A 90 -7.58 -0.47 -0.45
CA VAL A 90 -7.78 -1.84 0.07
C VAL A 90 -6.56 -2.71 -0.25
N VAL A 91 -6.09 -2.70 -1.50
CA VAL A 91 -4.97 -3.55 -1.94
C VAL A 91 -3.64 -3.09 -1.36
N VAL A 92 -3.30 -1.80 -1.52
CA VAL A 92 -2.01 -1.22 -1.12
C VAL A 92 -1.79 -1.37 0.38
N SER A 93 -2.82 -1.13 1.19
CA SER A 93 -2.70 -1.22 2.65
C SER A 93 -2.30 -2.63 3.09
N THR A 94 -2.92 -3.66 2.52
CA THR A 94 -2.58 -5.06 2.82
C THR A 94 -1.18 -5.42 2.33
N LEU A 95 -0.82 -5.04 1.10
CA LEU A 95 0.47 -5.36 0.51
C LEU A 95 1.63 -4.74 1.28
N ILE A 96 1.53 -3.45 1.64
CA ILE A 96 2.59 -2.73 2.34
C ILE A 96 2.71 -3.16 3.80
N GLN A 97 1.61 -3.45 4.50
CA GLN A 97 1.68 -4.01 5.85
C GLN A 97 2.39 -5.37 5.86
N ARG A 98 2.08 -6.26 4.90
CA ARG A 98 2.78 -7.54 4.75
C ARG A 98 4.24 -7.35 4.40
N ALA A 99 4.55 -6.53 3.39
CA ALA A 99 5.92 -6.27 2.95
C ALA A 99 6.80 -5.73 4.08
N THR A 100 6.28 -4.78 4.87
CA THR A 100 7.03 -4.17 6.00
C THR A 100 7.22 -5.12 7.19
N SER A 101 6.35 -6.12 7.34
CA SER A 101 6.50 -7.18 8.34
C SER A 101 7.45 -8.28 7.88
N GLU A 102 7.24 -8.81 6.67
CA GLU A 102 7.96 -9.99 6.15
C GLU A 102 9.40 -9.66 5.75
N LEU A 103 9.73 -8.40 5.48
CA LEU A 103 11.12 -7.99 5.24
C LEU A 103 12.06 -8.39 6.39
N PHE A 104 11.56 -8.49 7.62
CA PHE A 104 12.35 -8.94 8.76
C PHE A 104 12.74 -10.42 8.69
N ASN A 105 12.08 -11.25 7.88
CA ASN A 105 12.49 -12.64 7.65
C ASN A 105 13.83 -12.71 6.89
N ALA A 106 14.12 -11.74 6.02
CA ALA A 106 15.41 -11.61 5.34
C ALA A 106 16.48 -10.95 6.22
N LEU A 107 16.08 -10.07 7.13
CA LEU A 107 16.99 -9.23 7.91
C LEU A 107 17.33 -9.82 9.30
N GLY A 108 16.47 -10.66 9.86
CA GLY A 108 16.60 -11.26 11.18
C GLY A 108 16.69 -10.27 12.35
N ALA A 109 16.91 -10.82 13.56
CA ALA A 109 16.83 -10.08 14.82
C ALA A 109 17.77 -8.87 14.92
N SER A 110 18.93 -8.89 14.26
CA SER A 110 19.90 -7.77 14.31
C SER A 110 19.42 -6.49 13.61
N ASP A 111 18.37 -6.57 12.80
CA ASP A 111 17.77 -5.40 12.14
C ASP A 111 16.52 -4.87 12.86
N VAL A 112 16.10 -5.53 13.95
CA VAL A 112 15.06 -5.05 14.89
C VAL A 112 15.61 -4.00 15.87
N ARG A 113 16.93 -3.76 15.88
CA ARG A 113 17.57 -2.78 16.78
C ARG A 113 16.98 -1.37 16.59
N GLN A 114 16.65 -0.71 17.71
CA GLN A 114 16.08 0.66 17.71
C GLN A 114 16.86 1.66 16.87
N GLY A 115 18.21 1.62 16.89
CA GLY A 115 19.04 2.53 16.10
C GLY A 115 18.84 2.44 14.58
N LYS A 116 18.21 1.36 14.07
CA LYS A 116 17.86 1.22 12.64
C LYS A 116 16.41 1.66 12.37
N ALA A 117 15.54 1.55 13.38
CA ALA A 117 14.14 1.96 13.39
C ALA A 117 13.34 1.49 12.16
N LEU A 118 13.59 0.28 11.65
CA LEU A 118 12.92 -0.23 10.44
C LEU A 118 11.44 -0.57 10.69
N ASP A 119 11.08 -0.83 11.94
CA ASP A 119 9.71 -0.99 12.42
C ASP A 119 8.84 0.26 12.15
N ARG A 120 9.45 1.44 11.97
CA ARG A 120 8.75 2.68 11.61
C ARG A 120 7.94 2.53 10.31
N HIS A 121 8.40 1.72 9.37
CA HIS A 121 7.70 1.54 8.10
C HIS A 121 6.38 0.80 8.30
N TRP A 122 6.38 -0.25 9.13
CA TRP A 122 5.16 -0.96 9.49
C TRP A 122 4.23 -0.07 10.31
N ARG A 123 4.77 0.64 11.33
CA ARG A 123 3.96 1.56 12.16
C ARG A 123 3.30 2.64 11.31
N ASN A 124 4.06 3.31 10.45
CA ASN A 124 3.52 4.36 9.58
C ASN A 124 2.44 3.81 8.63
N ALA A 125 2.68 2.65 8.00
CA ALA A 125 1.68 2.02 7.14
C ALA A 125 0.40 1.66 7.91
N ARG A 126 0.54 1.08 9.11
CA ARG A 126 -0.59 0.74 9.98
C ARG A 126 -1.36 1.98 10.40
N THR A 127 -0.68 3.05 10.83
CA THR A 127 -1.29 4.31 11.22
C THR A 127 -2.12 4.91 10.09
N VAL A 128 -1.53 5.10 8.89
CA VAL A 128 -2.23 5.70 7.75
C VAL A 128 -3.42 4.84 7.33
N SER A 129 -3.26 3.52 7.24
CA SER A 129 -4.35 2.61 6.87
C SER A 129 -5.50 2.54 7.88
N SER A 130 -5.27 2.96 9.13
CA SER A 130 -6.31 2.99 10.17
C SER A 130 -7.16 4.24 10.11
N HIS A 131 -6.70 5.32 9.47
CA HIS A 131 -7.47 6.58 9.37
C HIS A 131 -8.73 6.41 8.50
N ASN A 132 -8.62 5.64 7.42
CA ASN A 132 -9.73 5.33 6.53
C ASN A 132 -10.08 3.84 6.70
N PRO A 133 -11.11 3.48 7.47
CA PRO A 133 -11.36 2.08 7.78
C PRO A 133 -11.60 1.28 6.50
N LEU A 134 -10.66 0.38 6.19
CA LEU A 134 -10.65 -0.38 4.93
C LEU A 134 -11.91 -1.23 4.74
N ILE A 135 -12.56 -1.63 5.84
CA ILE A 135 -13.83 -2.38 5.80
C ILE A 135 -14.92 -1.61 5.05
N TYR A 136 -14.98 -0.29 5.19
CA TYR A 136 -15.97 0.53 4.51
C TYR A 136 -15.60 0.76 3.05
N LYS A 137 -14.30 0.93 2.74
CA LYS A 137 -13.82 1.02 1.36
C LYS A 137 -14.08 -0.29 0.60
N ALA A 138 -13.83 -1.44 1.22
CA ALA A 138 -14.14 -2.75 0.64
C ALA A 138 -15.64 -2.94 0.40
N ARG A 139 -16.50 -2.53 1.35
CA ARG A 139 -17.96 -2.55 1.17
C ARG A 139 -18.39 -1.69 -0.01
N ILE A 140 -17.87 -0.47 -0.15
CA ILE A 140 -18.20 0.43 -1.26
C ILE A 140 -17.82 -0.18 -2.60
N VAL A 141 -16.59 -0.71 -2.71
CA VAL A 141 -16.14 -1.36 -3.94
C VAL A 141 -17.04 -2.55 -4.27
N GLY A 142 -17.40 -3.37 -3.28
CA GLY A 142 -18.31 -4.49 -3.48
C GLY A 142 -19.72 -4.08 -3.94
N ASP A 143 -20.29 -3.07 -3.30
CA ASP A 143 -21.63 -2.53 -3.64
C ASP A 143 -21.65 -1.93 -5.05
N TRP A 144 -20.60 -1.19 -5.43
CA TRP A 144 -20.43 -0.71 -6.81
C TRP A 144 -20.32 -1.85 -7.82
N VAL A 145 -19.49 -2.85 -7.55
CA VAL A 145 -19.28 -3.99 -8.48
C VAL A 145 -20.54 -4.83 -8.67
N ILE A 146 -21.36 -4.98 -7.64
CA ILE A 146 -22.56 -5.83 -7.69
C ILE A 146 -23.78 -5.03 -8.18
N ASN A 147 -24.00 -3.84 -7.64
CA ASN A 147 -25.24 -3.08 -7.79
C ASN A 147 -25.09 -1.80 -8.63
N GLY A 148 -23.86 -1.36 -8.92
CA GLY A 148 -23.62 -0.05 -9.52
C GLY A 148 -23.95 1.13 -8.60
N THR A 149 -24.04 0.88 -7.28
CA THR A 149 -24.38 1.91 -6.29
C THR A 149 -23.26 2.94 -6.19
N GLU A 150 -23.59 4.20 -6.49
CA GLU A 150 -22.66 5.33 -6.42
C GLU A 150 -22.05 5.48 -5.00
N PRO A 151 -20.73 5.68 -4.88
CA PRO A 151 -20.08 5.81 -3.59
C PRO A 151 -20.43 7.14 -2.90
N PRO A 152 -20.36 7.20 -1.55
CA PRO A 152 -20.51 8.46 -0.84
C PRO A 152 -19.29 9.37 -1.04
N PHE A 153 -19.53 10.66 -1.31
CA PHE A 153 -18.46 11.65 -1.54
C PHE A 153 -18.08 12.48 -0.30
N VAL A 154 -18.95 12.53 0.72
CA VAL A 154 -18.72 13.32 1.93
C VAL A 154 -18.42 12.39 3.11
N TRP A 155 -17.14 12.30 3.46
CA TRP A 155 -16.68 11.56 4.63
C TRP A 155 -16.67 12.49 5.85
N GLN A 156 -17.83 12.77 6.44
CA GLN A 156 -17.86 13.51 7.70
C GLN A 156 -17.45 12.61 8.86
N ILE A 157 -16.52 13.10 9.69
CA ILE A 157 -16.18 12.51 10.99
C ILE A 157 -17.18 13.09 12.00
N GLY A 158 -17.94 12.24 12.67
CA GLY A 158 -18.94 12.65 13.67
C GLY A 158 -19.03 11.65 14.82
N ASN A 159 -19.53 12.11 15.97
CA ASN A 159 -19.90 11.23 17.05
C ASN A 159 -21.15 10.43 16.65
N GLY A 160 -21.21 9.14 17.04
CA GLY A 160 -22.43 8.36 16.92
C GLY A 160 -23.59 9.04 17.64
N PRO A 161 -24.86 8.72 17.30
CA PRO A 161 -26.01 9.27 18.00
C PRO A 161 -25.85 9.05 19.50
N ALA A 162 -26.19 10.05 20.31
CA ALA A 162 -26.24 9.89 21.76
C ALA A 162 -27.11 8.66 22.06
N LYS A 163 -26.64 7.79 22.96
CA LYS A 163 -27.42 6.62 23.38
C LYS A 163 -28.81 7.10 23.81
N ALA A 164 -29.84 6.53 23.19
CA ALA A 164 -31.23 6.72 23.56
C ALA A 164 -31.49 6.22 24.99
#